data_AF-A0A263HBS6-F1
#
_entry.id   AF-A0A263HBS6-F1
#
_cell.length_a   1.000
_cell.length_b   1.000
_cell.length_c   1.000
_cell.angle_alpha   90.00
_cell.angle_beta   90.00
_cell.angle_gamma   90.00
#
_symmetry.space_group_name_H-M   'P 1'
#
loop_
_entity.id
_entity.type
_entity.pdbx_description
1 polymer ?
#
loop_
_entity_poly.entity_id
_entity_poly.type
_entity_poly.pdbx_seq_one_letter_code
_entity_poly.pdbx_strand_id
1 'polypeptide(L)' 'MYLFSAIMQAKTYKLPIAVVAKIEQLAKDNGIPQNQLIIQAVELFEQSQKGA' A
#
# COMPACT_ATOMS: atom_id res chain seq x y z
N MET A 1 -30.94 5.25 -0.90
CA MET A 1 -29.54 5.67 -0.69
C MET A 1 -28.66 4.59 -1.28
N TYR A 2 -28.05 4.84 -2.45
CA TYR A 2 -27.28 3.82 -3.16
C TYR A 2 -26.03 3.46 -2.35
N LEU A 3 -26.01 2.25 -1.79
CA LEU A 3 -24.79 1.60 -1.32
C LEU A 3 -24.00 1.15 -2.54
N PHE A 4 -23.30 2.08 -3.19
CA PHE A 4 -22.24 1.72 -4.13
C PHE A 4 -21.03 1.28 -3.31
N SER A 5 -21.14 0.11 -2.69
CA SER A 5 -19.98 -0.59 -2.14
C SER A 5 -19.15 -1.02 -3.34
N ALA A 6 -18.19 -0.19 -3.77
CA ALA A 6 -17.19 -0.61 -4.72
C ALA A 6 -16.62 -1.94 -4.21
N ILE A 7 -16.84 -3.02 -4.96
CA ILE A 7 -16.36 -4.35 -4.58
C ILE A 7 -14.84 -4.24 -4.54
N MET A 8 -14.26 -4.11 -3.35
CA MET A 8 -12.82 -4.14 -3.15
C MET A 8 -12.34 -5.55 -3.45
N GLN A 9 -12.06 -5.83 -4.73
CA GLN A 9 -11.45 -7.09 -5.11
C GLN A 9 -9.97 -7.03 -4.70
N ALA A 10 -9.60 -7.89 -3.75
CA ALA A 10 -8.21 -8.09 -3.41
C ALA A 10 -7.47 -8.64 -4.64
N LYS A 11 -6.63 -7.81 -5.27
CA LYS A 11 -5.67 -8.27 -6.27
C LYS A 11 -4.40 -8.71 -5.55
N THR A 12 -3.93 -9.91 -5.87
CA THR A 12 -2.70 -10.46 -5.30
C THR A 12 -1.55 -10.27 -6.26
N TYR A 13 -0.43 -9.76 -5.74
CA TYR A 13 0.83 -9.64 -6.46
C TYR A 13 1.89 -10.46 -5.75
N LYS A 14 2.74 -11.14 -6.51
CA LYS A 14 3.92 -11.82 -5.95
C LYS A 14 5.04 -10.81 -5.78
N LEU A 15 5.54 -10.66 -4.56
CA LEU A 15 6.71 -9.85 -4.23
C LEU A 15 7.84 -10.76 -3.74
N PRO A 16 9.12 -10.37 -3.91
CA PRO A 16 10.22 -11.07 -3.28
C PRO A 16 10.04 -11.10 -1.75
N ILE A 17 10.41 -12.22 -1.11
CA ILE A 17 10.22 -12.41 0.34
C ILE A 17 10.89 -11.32 1.17
N ALA A 18 12.07 -10.85 0.73
CA ALA A 18 12.78 -9.75 1.39
C ALA A 18 12.01 -8.42 1.35
N VAL A 19 11.25 -8.17 0.28
CA VAL A 19 10.41 -6.97 0.15
C VAL A 19 9.20 -7.08 1.09
N VAL A 20 8.58 -8.26 1.18
CA VAL A 20 7.46 -8.51 2.11
C VAL A 20 7.92 -8.29 3.56
N ALA A 21 9.04 -8.89 3.97
CA ALA A 21 9.58 -8.70 5.31
C ALA A 21 9.87 -7.23 5.64
N LYS A 22 10.34 -6.46 4.65
CA LYS A 22 10.57 -5.02 4.82
C LYS A 22 9.26 -4.24 4.98
N ILE A 23 8.21 -4.57 4.21
CA ILE A 23 6.87 -3.98 4.36
C ILE A 23 6.32 -4.26 5.76
N GLU A 24 6.42 -5.50 6.22
CA GLU A 24 5.97 -5.92 7.56
C GLU A 24 6.68 -5.16 8.68
N GLN A 25 8.01 -5.07 8.59
CA GLN A 25 8.82 -4.36 9.58
C GLN A 25 8.49 -2.86 9.61
N LEU A 26 8.43 -2.20 8.44
CA LEU A 26 8.09 -0.78 8.36
C LEU A 26 6.68 -0.48 8.87
N ALA A 27 5.70 -1.33 8.52
CA ALA A 27 4.33 -1.19 8.99
C ALA A 27 4.27 -1.28 10.53
N LYS A 28 4.98 -2.27 11.10
CA LYS A 28 5.09 -2.45 12.55
C LYS A 28 5.75 -1.26 13.23
N ASP A 29 6.88 -0.78 12.72
CA ASP A 29 7.64 0.32 13.32
C ASP A 29 6.85 1.64 13.32
N ASN A 30 6.00 1.85 12.31
CA ASN A 30 5.13 3.03 12.20
C ASN A 30 3.75 2.83 12.83
N GLY A 31 3.45 1.65 13.37
CA GLY A 31 2.15 1.35 13.97
C GLY A 31 0.97 1.40 13.00
N ILE A 32 1.20 1.14 11.70
CA ILE A 32 0.17 1.18 10.66
C ILE A 32 -0.02 -0.20 10.00
N PRO A 33 -1.21 -0.50 9.44
CA PRO A 33 -1.43 -1.68 8.62
C PRO A 33 -0.57 -1.69 7.34
N GLN A 34 -0.19 -2.89 6.89
CA GLN A 34 0.63 -3.06 5.67
C GLN A 34 -0.03 -2.46 4.42
N ASN A 35 -1.35 -2.60 4.25
CA ASN A 35 -2.06 -2.00 3.12
C ASN A 35 -2.00 -0.47 3.15
N GLN A 36 -2.08 0.15 4.33
CA GLN A 36 -1.96 1.59 4.49
C GLN A 36 -0.55 2.08 4.14
N LEU A 37 0.49 1.34 4.54
CA LEU A 37 1.87 1.62 4.12
C LEU A 37 2.03 1.57 2.60
N ILE A 38 1.46 0.54 1.95
CA ILE A 38 1.54 0.39 0.49
C ILE A 38 0.81 1.54 -0.23
N ILE A 39 -0.38 1.93 0.24
CA ILE A 39 -1.14 3.05 -0.33
C ILE A 39 -0.31 4.35 -0.24
N GLN A 40 0.25 4.66 0.93
CA GLN A 40 1.09 5.86 1.12
C GLN A 40 2.32 5.84 0.23
N ALA A 41 2.96 4.68 0.06
CA ALA A 41 4.13 4.54 -0.81
C ALA A 41 3.79 4.86 -2.29
N VAL A 42 2.60 4.46 -2.76
CA VAL A 42 2.12 4.79 -4.11
C VAL A 42 1.86 6.30 -4.23
N GLU A 43 1.17 6.91 -3.27
CA GLU A 43 0.88 8.35 -3.27
C GLU A 43 2.17 9.20 -3.28
N LEU A 44 3.16 8.83 -2.46
CA LEU A 44 4.46 9.51 -2.43
C LEU A 44 5.22 9.35 -3.74
N PHE A 45 5.17 8.17 -4.36
CA PHE A 45 5.78 7.94 -5.67
C PHE A 45 5.12 8.81 -6.74
N GLU A 46 3.78 8.91 -6.78
CA GLU A 46 3.08 9.80 -7.72
C GLU A 46 3.46 11.28 -7.52
N GLN A 47 3.58 11.72 -6.26
CA GLN A 47 4.02 13.08 -5.94
C GLN A 47 5.46 13.32 -6.41
N SER A 48 6.36 12.35 -6.24
CA SER A 48 7.75 12.49 -6.68
C SER A 48 7.87 12.57 -8.20
N GLN A 49 6.96 11.96 -8.96
CA GLN A 49 6.96 12.03 -10.42
C GLN A 49 6.39 13.34 -10.97
N LYS A 50 5.54 14.05 -10.21
CA LYS A 50 4.92 15.31 -10.65
C LYS A 50 5.80 16.56 -10.42
N GLY A 51 6.98 16.38 -9.81
CA GLY A 51 7.93 17.45 -9.49
C GLY A 51 9.32 17.28 -10.10
N ALA A 52 9.47 16.46 -11.15
CA ALA A 52 10.72 16.27 -11.90
C ALA A 52 10.63 16.87 -13.31
#